data_AF-A0A426XZ66-F1
#
_entry.id   AF-A0A426XZ66-F1
#
_cell.length_a   1.000
_cell.length_b   1.000
_cell.length_c   1.000
_cell.angle_alpha   90.00
_cell.angle_beta   90.00
_cell.angle_gamma   90.00
#
_symmetry.space_group_name_H-M   'P 1'
#
loop_
_entity.id
_entity.type
_entity.pdbx_description
1 polymer ?
#
loop_
_entity_poly.entity_id
_entity_poly.type
_entity_poly.pdbx_seq_one_letter_code
_entity_poly.pdbx_strand_id
1 'polypeptide(L)'
;VLLNEVAPRPHNSGHHTIESCYTSQYEQHLRAILGLPLGDPSMKTPAAIMYNILGEDEGEAGFHLAHQLMVKALNIPGANIHWYDKPGSSFTFLISTNFLCRVIKYQDDLKDTVLTKATKLEAEGWERYLNL
;
A
#
# COMPACT_ATOMS: atom_id res chain seq x y z
N VAL A 1 1.32 24.21 -9.21
CA VAL A 1 1.45 23.12 -8.22
C VAL A 1 0.13 23.05 -7.46
N LEU A 2 -0.52 21.89 -7.41
CA LEU A 2 -1.76 21.68 -6.66
C LEU A 2 -1.46 20.79 -5.45
N LEU A 3 -1.94 21.19 -4.27
CA LEU A 3 -1.86 20.43 -3.04
C LEU A 3 -3.21 19.74 -2.83
N ASN A 4 -3.20 18.41 -2.65
CA ASN A 4 -4.41 17.66 -2.32
C ASN A 4 -4.63 17.66 -0.79
N GLU A 5 -3.77 16.96 -0.05
CA GLU A 5 -3.90 16.76 1.39
C GLU A 5 -2.52 16.63 2.06
N VAL A 6 -2.47 16.82 3.38
CA VAL A 6 -1.26 16.65 4.20
C VAL A 6 -1.56 15.79 5.42
N ALA A 7 -0.71 14.79 5.66
CA ALA A 7 -0.72 14.00 6.88
C ALA A 7 0.55 14.30 7.70
N PRO A 8 0.45 14.91 8.90
CA PRO A 8 1.61 15.25 9.74
C PRO A 8 2.11 14.06 10.56
N ARG A 9 2.25 12.90 9.92
CA ARG A 9 2.61 11.61 10.54
C ARG A 9 3.10 10.64 9.46
N PRO A 10 3.69 9.50 9.83
CA PRO A 10 3.84 8.39 8.89
C PRO A 10 2.50 8.08 8.18
N HIS A 11 2.58 7.87 6.87
CA HIS A 11 1.43 7.76 5.99
C HIS A 11 1.39 6.40 5.30
N ASN A 12 0.18 5.92 4.96
CA ASN A 12 -0.04 4.60 4.40
C ASN A 12 0.80 4.36 3.13
N SER A 13 0.83 5.37 2.26
CA SER A 13 1.63 5.34 1.02
C SER A 13 3.14 5.17 1.22
N GLY A 14 3.67 5.40 2.43
CA GLY A 14 5.09 5.26 2.74
C GLY A 14 5.48 3.91 3.34
N HIS A 15 4.56 2.97 3.54
CA HIS A 15 4.88 1.70 4.23
C HIS A 15 5.86 0.83 3.44
N HIS A 16 5.90 0.96 2.11
CA HIS A 16 6.89 0.24 1.27
C HIS A 16 8.35 0.49 1.69
N THR A 17 8.61 1.64 2.35
CA THR A 17 9.97 2.04 2.77
C THR A 17 10.58 1.10 3.82
N ILE A 18 9.78 0.26 4.51
CA ILE A 18 10.30 -0.72 5.45
C ILE A 18 11.20 -1.73 4.71
N GLU A 19 10.75 -2.27 3.58
CA GLU A 19 11.51 -3.27 2.81
C GLU A 19 12.25 -2.68 1.62
N SER A 20 11.82 -1.53 1.07
CA SER A 20 12.41 -1.01 -0.17
C SER A 20 13.51 0.02 0.04
N CYS A 21 13.63 0.63 1.23
CA CYS A 21 14.61 1.68 1.51
C CYS A 21 15.64 1.23 2.56
N TYR A 22 16.76 1.97 2.64
CA TYR A 22 17.74 1.78 3.73
C TYR A 22 17.20 2.26 5.07
N THR A 23 16.39 3.32 5.07
CA THR A 23 15.72 3.85 6.27
C THR A 23 14.22 3.97 6.00
N SER A 24 13.41 3.34 6.86
CA SER A 24 11.95 3.41 6.75
C SER A 24 11.40 4.78 7.18
N GLN A 25 10.19 5.13 6.75
CA GLN A 25 9.53 6.34 7.22
C GLN A 25 9.38 6.38 8.75
N TYR A 26 9.25 5.22 9.41
CA TYR A 26 9.09 5.12 10.86
C TYR A 26 10.42 5.37 11.58
N GLU A 27 11.49 4.74 11.10
CA GLU A 27 12.84 4.97 11.64
C GLU A 27 13.25 6.43 11.43
N GLN A 28 12.97 6.99 10.26
CA GLN A 28 13.25 8.39 9.96
C GLN A 28 12.45 9.32 10.87
N HIS A 29 11.17 9.03 11.08
CA HIS A 29 10.31 9.81 11.98
C HIS A 29 10.82 9.77 13.42
N LEU A 30 11.21 8.58 13.93
CA LEU A 30 11.79 8.43 15.26
C LEU A 30 13.13 9.17 15.39
N ARG A 31 14.04 9.03 14.41
CA ARG A 31 15.31 9.77 14.40
C ARG A 31 15.09 11.27 14.47
N ALA A 32 14.15 11.79 13.69
CA ALA A 32 13.80 13.21 13.70
C ALA A 32 13.26 13.67 15.06
N ILE A 33 12.35 12.90 15.68
CA ILE A 33 11.80 13.21 17.00
C ILE A 33 12.90 13.22 18.08
N LEU A 34 13.83 12.28 17.99
CA LEU A 34 14.89 12.10 18.98
C LEU A 34 16.13 12.97 18.74
N GLY A 35 16.16 13.77 17.67
CA GLY A 35 17.32 14.58 17.30
C GLY A 35 18.54 13.76 16.86
N LEU A 36 18.33 12.53 16.40
CA LEU A 36 19.40 11.67 15.88
C LEU A 36 19.72 12.04 14.42
N PRO A 37 20.93 11.70 13.93
CA PRO A 37 21.24 11.84 12.51
C PRO A 37 20.21 11.10 11.65
N LEU A 38 19.71 11.77 10.61
CA LEU A 38 18.78 11.19 9.65
C LEU A 38 19.45 10.04 8.87
N GLY A 39 18.67 9.01 8.56
CA GLY A 39 19.13 7.89 7.76
C GLY A 39 19.03 8.15 6.25
N ASP A 40 19.69 7.30 5.47
CA ASP A 40 19.60 7.28 4.01
C ASP A 40 18.20 6.82 3.56
N PRO A 41 17.41 7.67 2.87
CA PRO A 41 16.09 7.32 2.37
C PRO A 41 16.13 6.58 1.02
N SER A 42 17.32 6.38 0.43
CA SER A 42 17.48 5.76 -0.89
C SER A 42 16.90 4.35 -0.92
N MET A 43 16.33 3.97 -2.06
CA MET A 43 15.86 2.62 -2.27
C MET A 43 17.03 1.64 -2.37
N LYS A 44 16.94 0.50 -1.68
CA LYS A 44 17.88 -0.63 -1.81
C LYS A 44 17.45 -1.61 -2.92
N THR A 45 16.35 -1.31 -3.61
CA THR A 45 15.75 -2.12 -4.67
C THR A 45 15.46 -1.23 -5.88
N PRO A 46 15.43 -1.76 -7.11
CA PRO A 46 15.15 -0.95 -8.30
C PRO A 46 13.70 -0.46 -8.38
N ALA A 47 12.77 -1.19 -7.75
CA ALA A 47 11.36 -0.82 -7.65
C ALA A 47 10.72 -1.52 -6.44
N ALA A 48 9.55 -1.01 -6.02
CA ALA A 48 8.69 -1.62 -5.03
C ALA A 48 7.23 -1.35 -5.39
N ILE A 49 6.36 -2.33 -5.13
CA ILE A 49 4.90 -2.15 -5.12
C ILE A 49 4.44 -2.32 -3.69
N MET A 50 3.40 -1.58 -3.33
CA MET A 50 2.65 -1.80 -2.11
C MET A 50 1.20 -2.04 -2.47
N TYR A 51 0.61 -3.04 -1.83
CA TYR A 51 -0.81 -3.30 -1.91
C TYR A 51 -1.41 -3.26 -0.51
N ASN A 52 -2.66 -2.83 -0.40
CA ASN A 52 -3.43 -2.95 0.84
C ASN A 52 -4.47 -4.04 0.64
N ILE A 53 -4.50 -5.04 1.52
CA ILE A 53 -5.52 -6.09 1.50
C ILE A 53 -6.61 -5.71 2.50
N LEU A 54 -7.70 -5.11 2.01
CA LEU A 54 -8.88 -4.81 2.81
C LEU A 54 -9.75 -6.07 2.93
N GLY A 55 -10.35 -6.31 4.10
CA GLY A 55 -11.19 -7.48 4.37
C GLY A 55 -12.51 -7.17 5.07
N GLU A 56 -12.86 -5.89 5.21
CA GLU A 56 -13.89 -5.41 6.13
C GLU A 56 -15.31 -5.67 5.61
N ASP A 57 -15.58 -5.43 4.33
CA ASP A 57 -16.94 -5.49 3.76
C ASP A 57 -17.49 -6.92 3.58
N GLU A 58 -16.66 -7.95 3.79
CA GLU A 58 -17.03 -9.35 3.56
C GLU A 58 -16.97 -10.25 4.83
N GLY A 59 -16.64 -9.69 6.00
CA GLY A 59 -16.57 -10.44 7.26
C GLY A 59 -15.66 -11.68 7.19
N GLU A 60 -16.15 -12.84 7.63
CA GLU A 60 -15.44 -14.13 7.60
C GLU A 60 -14.92 -14.48 6.18
N ALA A 61 -15.68 -14.14 5.13
CA ALA A 61 -15.29 -14.41 3.75
C ALA A 61 -14.12 -13.51 3.31
N GLY A 62 -14.14 -12.24 3.69
CA GLY A 62 -13.05 -11.30 3.45
C GLY A 62 -11.75 -11.73 4.14
N PHE A 63 -11.86 -12.24 5.36
CA PHE A 63 -10.74 -12.83 6.09
C PHE A 63 -10.15 -14.04 5.35
N HIS A 64 -10.99 -14.97 4.88
CA HIS A 64 -10.54 -16.13 4.10
C HIS A 64 -9.88 -15.73 2.78
N LEU A 65 -10.45 -14.76 2.07
CA LEU A 65 -9.88 -14.23 0.83
C LEU A 65 -8.50 -13.60 1.07
N ALA A 66 -8.38 -12.77 2.12
CA ALA A 66 -7.12 -12.18 2.52
C ALA A 66 -6.06 -13.26 2.82
N HIS A 67 -6.44 -14.33 3.53
CA HIS A 67 -5.56 -15.47 3.79
C HIS A 67 -5.10 -16.18 2.52
N GLN A 68 -6.00 -16.40 1.55
CA GLN A 68 -5.63 -17.00 0.27
C GLN A 68 -4.65 -16.11 -0.51
N LEU A 69 -4.86 -14.79 -0.51
CA LEU A 69 -3.94 -13.83 -1.12
C LEU A 69 -2.58 -13.84 -0.43
N MET A 70 -2.55 -13.89 0.91
CA MET A 70 -1.32 -14.01 1.69
C MET A 70 -0.55 -15.29 1.36
N VAL A 71 -1.23 -16.44 1.28
CA VAL A 71 -0.59 -17.70 0.89
C VAL A 71 0.02 -17.61 -0.51
N LYS A 72 -0.68 -17.00 -1.47
CA LYS A 72 -0.12 -16.76 -2.82
C LYS A 72 1.09 -15.82 -2.77
N ALA A 73 1.02 -14.77 -1.97
CA ALA A 73 2.09 -13.81 -1.77
C ALA A 73 3.36 -14.46 -1.20
N LEU A 74 3.24 -15.33 -0.20
CA LEU A 74 4.38 -16.06 0.39
C LEU A 74 5.12 -16.93 -0.63
N ASN A 75 4.46 -17.35 -1.70
CA ASN A 75 5.07 -18.14 -2.77
C ASN A 75 5.80 -17.27 -3.83
N ILE A 76 5.77 -15.94 -3.70
CA ILE A 76 6.46 -15.02 -4.60
C ILE A 76 7.83 -14.65 -3.99
N PRO A 77 8.96 -15.01 -4.62
CA PRO A 77 10.27 -14.61 -4.11
C PRO A 77 10.41 -13.10 -3.95
N GLY A 78 10.91 -12.69 -2.78
CA GLY A 78 11.09 -11.29 -2.43
C GLY A 78 9.83 -10.58 -1.95
N ALA A 79 8.66 -11.24 -1.95
CA ALA A 79 7.44 -10.73 -1.33
C ALA A 79 7.54 -10.69 0.19
N ASN A 80 7.06 -9.60 0.79
CA ASN A 80 6.97 -9.44 2.24
C ASN A 80 5.54 -9.10 2.61
N ILE A 81 5.02 -9.73 3.67
CA ILE A 81 3.65 -9.61 4.19
C ILE A 81 3.74 -9.05 5.60
N HIS A 82 2.94 -8.03 5.91
CA HIS A 82 2.79 -7.54 7.28
C HIS A 82 1.31 -7.54 7.58
N TRP A 83 0.88 -8.38 8.51
CA TRP A 83 -0.49 -8.48 8.98
C TRP A 83 -0.61 -7.75 10.32
N TYR A 84 -1.51 -6.77 10.42
CA TYR A 84 -1.67 -5.97 11.65
C TYR A 84 -2.74 -6.48 12.61
N ASP A 85 -3.43 -7.57 12.25
CA ASP A 85 -4.45 -8.23 13.09
C ASP A 85 -5.45 -7.27 13.74
N LYS A 86 -5.83 -6.21 13.02
CA LYS A 86 -6.74 -5.19 13.53
C LYS A 86 -8.18 -5.59 13.20
N PRO A 87 -9.09 -5.62 14.19
CA PRO A 87 -10.51 -5.83 13.94
C PRO A 87 -11.01 -4.76 12.97
N GLY A 88 -11.51 -5.19 11.81
CA GLY A 88 -12.01 -4.29 10.79
C GLY A 88 -10.93 -3.40 10.16
N SER A 89 -9.67 -3.85 10.04
CA SER A 89 -8.74 -3.39 8.99
C SER A 89 -7.59 -4.38 8.86
N SER A 90 -7.66 -5.22 7.84
CA SER A 90 -6.50 -5.97 7.39
C SER A 90 -5.65 -5.04 6.53
N PHE A 91 -4.36 -4.99 6.76
CA PHE A 91 -3.41 -4.47 5.78
C PHE A 91 -2.37 -5.54 5.64
N THR A 92 -2.00 -5.82 4.39
CA THR A 92 -0.94 -6.76 4.03
C THR A 92 -0.17 -6.13 2.90
N PHE A 93 1.11 -5.90 3.13
CA PHE A 93 2.04 -5.44 2.12
C PHE A 93 2.40 -6.61 1.21
N LEU A 94 2.72 -6.31 -0.05
CA LEU A 94 3.39 -7.22 -0.96
C LEU A 94 4.45 -6.41 -1.69
N ILE A 95 5.64 -6.36 -1.13
CA ILE A 95 6.77 -5.69 -1.80
C ILE A 95 7.48 -6.76 -2.59
N SER A 96 7.47 -6.68 -3.92
CA SER A 96 8.33 -7.52 -4.75
C SER A 96 9.32 -6.67 -5.51
N THR A 97 10.60 -7.01 -5.35
CA THR A 97 11.75 -6.21 -5.80
C THR A 97 12.22 -6.57 -7.20
N ASN A 98 11.66 -7.63 -7.82
CA ASN A 98 12.14 -8.24 -9.05
C ASN A 98 11.19 -8.14 -10.25
N PHE A 99 10.16 -7.29 -10.20
CA PHE A 99 9.09 -7.31 -11.20
C PHE A 99 8.71 -5.95 -11.76
N LEU A 100 9.67 -5.14 -12.22
CA LEU A 100 9.35 -3.91 -12.96
C LEU A 100 8.33 -4.17 -14.09
N CYS A 101 8.49 -5.27 -14.83
CA CYS A 101 7.54 -5.67 -15.87
C CYS A 101 6.15 -6.08 -15.35
N ARG A 102 6.02 -6.69 -14.17
CA ARG A 102 4.67 -6.96 -13.60
C ARG A 102 4.06 -5.70 -12.99
N VAL A 103 4.85 -4.76 -12.48
CA VAL A 103 4.36 -3.44 -12.06
C VAL A 103 3.68 -2.76 -13.24
N ILE A 104 4.37 -2.69 -14.38
CA ILE A 104 3.86 -2.07 -15.61
C ILE A 104 2.58 -2.78 -16.05
N LYS A 105 2.63 -4.12 -16.18
CA LYS A 105 1.45 -4.90 -16.57
C LYS A 105 0.27 -4.72 -15.60
N TYR A 106 0.52 -4.65 -14.30
CA TYR A 106 -0.51 -4.46 -13.30
C TYR A 106 -1.13 -3.05 -13.36
N GLN A 107 -0.32 -2.02 -13.56
CA GLN A 107 -0.81 -0.66 -13.78
C GLN A 107 -1.68 -0.58 -15.04
N ASP A 108 -1.28 -1.26 -16.11
CA ASP A 108 -2.08 -1.38 -17.32
C ASP A 108 -3.40 -2.13 -17.06
N ASP A 109 -3.34 -3.29 -16.38
CA ASP A 109 -4.53 -4.11 -16.09
C ASP A 109 -5.53 -3.39 -15.16
N LEU A 110 -5.07 -2.50 -14.28
CA LEU A 110 -5.93 -1.71 -13.38
C LEU A 110 -6.44 -0.40 -13.97
N LYS A 111 -5.85 0.07 -15.06
CA LYS A 111 -6.13 1.39 -15.64
C LYS A 111 -7.62 1.59 -15.89
N ASP A 112 -8.26 0.62 -16.53
CA ASP A 112 -9.68 0.71 -16.89
C ASP A 112 -10.59 0.69 -15.66
N THR A 113 -10.21 -0.05 -14.62
CA THR A 113 -10.96 -0.10 -13.35
C THR A 113 -10.88 1.24 -12.62
N VAL A 114 -9.68 1.84 -12.56
CA VAL A 114 -9.47 3.15 -11.94
C VAL A 114 -10.20 4.23 -12.71
N LEU A 115 -10.12 4.22 -14.03
CA LEU A 115 -10.84 5.15 -14.90
C LEU A 115 -12.36 5.04 -14.70
N THR A 116 -12.90 3.82 -14.63
CA THR A 116 -14.33 3.60 -14.37
C THR A 116 -14.75 4.19 -13.02
N LYS A 117 -13.96 3.95 -11.96
CA LYS A 117 -14.24 4.53 -10.64
C LYS A 117 -14.16 6.06 -10.64
N ALA A 118 -13.18 6.63 -11.35
CA ALA A 118 -13.05 8.07 -11.50
C ALA A 118 -14.24 8.69 -12.24
N THR A 119 -14.68 8.09 -13.36
CA THR A 119 -15.87 8.54 -14.10
C THR A 119 -17.13 8.45 -13.23
N LYS A 120 -17.29 7.37 -12.45
CA LYS A 120 -18.40 7.25 -11.51
C LYS A 120 -18.36 8.36 -10.44
N LEU A 121 -17.19 8.63 -9.87
CA LEU A 121 -17.00 9.69 -8.88
C LEU A 121 -17.34 11.09 -9.45
N GLU A 122 -16.92 11.37 -10.69
CA GLU A 122 -17.26 12.62 -11.38
C GLU A 122 -18.75 12.75 -11.67
N ALA A 123 -19.42 11.65 -12.06
CA ALA A 123 -20.84 11.66 -12.41
C ALA A 123 -21.76 11.76 -11.18
N GLU A 124 -21.42 11.05 -10.09
CA GLU A 124 -22.31 10.89 -8.93
C GLU A 124 -21.97 11.82 -7.77
N GLY A 125 -20.76 12.40 -7.76
CA GLY A 125 -20.25 13.19 -6.65
C GLY A 125 -19.73 12.34 -5.49
N TRP A 126 -18.77 12.88 -4.75
CA TRP A 126 -18.04 12.15 -3.69
C TRP A 126 -18.95 11.68 -2.54
N GLU A 127 -19.97 12.45 -2.17
CA GLU A 127 -20.91 12.11 -1.09
C GLU A 127 -21.73 10.86 -1.41
N ARG A 128 -22.11 10.66 -2.68
CA ARG A 128 -22.89 9.51 -3.10
C ARG A 128 -22.00 8.29 -3.37
N TYR A 129 -20.78 8.52 -3.83
CA TYR A 129 -19.79 7.48 -4.08
C TYR A 129 -19.31 6.77 -2.79
N LEU A 130 -19.16 7.50 -1.68
CA LEU A 130 -18.67 6.96 -0.40
C LEU A 130 -19.74 6.36 0.51
N ASN A 131 -21.03 6.56 0.20
CA ASN A 131 -22.17 6.09 1.00
C ASN A 131 -22.89 4.86 0.42
N LEU A 132 -22.18 4.06 -0.41
CA LEU A 132 -22.62 2.78 -0.97
C LEU A 132 -21.84 1.64 -0.33
#